data_AF-A0A494JCH3-F1
#
_entry.id   AF-A0A494JCH3-F1
#
_cell.length_a   1.000
_cell.length_b   1.000
_cell.length_c   1.000
_cell.angle_alpha   90.00
_cell.angle_beta   90.00
_cell.angle_gamma   90.00
#
_symmetry.space_group_name_H-M   'P 1'
#
loop_
_entity.id
_entity.type
_entity.pdbx_description
1 polymer ?
#
loop_
_entity_poly.entity_id
_entity_poly.type
_entity_poly.pdbx_seq_one_letter_code
_entity_poly.pdbx_strand_id
1 'polypeptide(L)'
;MNRTKLAVHLLVFYGKVLYDEKQKLISKSAPVQLIYGSNEWDRFFDNRVLNGISKATVERAFYLDKPNKDIPVESLERYEELNEKEIALLQDEVDSYFKAPEAELTPDQKKIKELEEKLEQIMAGGAKVEQVVTTKVPETPANNEALNNAKEQYEKLFGKKGGPLWTVEQYNAKIDEKLLADAREEYERLFGEKADDTLTLEDITLKINEKQ
;
A
#
# COMPACT_ATOMS: atom_id res chain seq x y z
N MET A 1 9.31 -2.89 32.31
CA MET A 1 8.75 -3.76 33.37
C MET A 1 9.17 -5.19 33.05
N ASN A 2 9.86 -5.88 33.97
CA ASN A 2 10.20 -7.30 33.81
C ASN A 2 8.91 -8.12 33.94
N ARG A 3 8.27 -8.45 32.80
CA ARG A 3 7.02 -9.23 32.75
C ARG A 3 7.23 -10.75 32.91
N THR A 4 8.46 -11.21 33.13
CA THR A 4 8.90 -12.63 33.16
C THR A 4 8.33 -13.50 34.29
N LYS A 5 7.28 -13.05 34.99
CA LYS A 5 6.67 -13.75 36.14
C LYS A 5 5.15 -13.72 36.12
N LEU A 6 4.54 -13.78 34.95
CA LEU A 6 3.09 -13.91 34.82
C LEU A 6 2.71 -15.36 34.50
N ALA A 7 1.77 -15.92 35.25
CA ALA A 7 1.09 -17.16 34.85
C ALA A 7 -0.15 -16.79 34.04
N VAL A 8 -0.20 -17.21 32.78
CA VAL A 8 -1.25 -16.87 31.83
C VAL A 8 -2.09 -18.11 31.55
N HIS A 9 -3.40 -18.00 31.77
CA HIS A 9 -4.38 -19.03 31.44
C HIS A 9 -5.00 -18.71 30.09
N LEU A 10 -4.76 -19.59 29.13
CA LEU A 10 -5.19 -19.50 27.75
C LEU A 10 -6.26 -20.55 27.47
N LEU A 11 -7.34 -20.15 26.80
CA LEU A 11 -8.25 -21.04 26.13
C LEU A 11 -7.84 -21.16 24.66
N VAL A 12 -7.39 -22.34 24.27
CA VAL A 12 -6.75 -22.61 22.98
C VAL A 12 -7.73 -23.36 22.09
N PHE A 13 -7.87 -22.92 20.84
CA PHE A 13 -8.81 -23.49 19.86
C PHE A 13 -8.06 -24.25 18.77
N TYR A 14 -8.56 -25.43 18.43
CA TYR A 14 -7.97 -26.31 17.43
C TYR A 14 -8.78 -26.34 16.13
N GLY A 15 -8.09 -26.32 14.99
CA GLY A 15 -8.72 -26.40 13.66
C GLY A 15 -9.49 -25.15 13.26
N LYS A 16 -10.45 -25.26 12.33
CA LYS A 16 -11.26 -24.09 11.94
C LYS A 16 -12.16 -23.66 13.09
N VAL A 17 -12.16 -22.36 13.37
CA VAL A 17 -13.05 -21.78 14.38
C VAL A 17 -14.49 -21.81 13.83
N LEU A 18 -15.34 -22.65 14.42
CA LEU A 18 -16.74 -22.84 14.07
C LEU A 18 -17.66 -22.26 15.15
N TYR A 19 -18.79 -21.73 14.71
CA TYR A 19 -19.85 -21.16 15.53
C TYR A 19 -21.18 -21.85 15.23
N ASP A 20 -22.03 -22.03 16.25
CA ASP A 20 -23.41 -22.50 16.08
C ASP A 20 -24.33 -21.38 15.54
N GLU A 21 -25.58 -21.73 15.27
CA GLU A 21 -26.63 -20.81 14.80
C GLU A 21 -26.92 -19.65 15.78
N LYS A 22 -26.45 -19.75 17.03
CA LYS A 22 -26.56 -18.73 18.09
C LYS A 22 -25.24 -17.98 18.33
N GLN A 23 -24.28 -18.10 17.39
CA GLN A 23 -22.94 -17.52 17.50
C GLN A 23 -22.12 -18.01 18.72
N LYS A 24 -22.46 -19.15 19.30
CA LYS A 24 -21.62 -19.80 20.31
C LYS A 24 -20.53 -20.61 19.65
N LEU A 25 -19.35 -20.53 20.24
CA LEU A 25 -18.18 -21.26 19.76
C LEU A 25 -18.37 -22.77 19.99
N ILE A 26 -18.31 -23.56 18.92
CA ILE A 26 -18.39 -25.04 18.96
C ILE A 26 -17.05 -25.71 18.65
N SER A 27 -15.99 -24.91 18.53
CA SER A 27 -14.65 -25.38 18.22
C SER A 27 -14.08 -26.18 19.37
N LYS A 28 -13.31 -27.23 19.08
CA LYS A 28 -12.58 -27.95 20.12
C LYS A 28 -11.63 -26.97 20.81
N SER A 29 -11.81 -26.82 22.12
CA SER A 29 -10.99 -25.95 22.95
C SER A 29 -10.31 -26.74 24.08
N ALA A 30 -9.16 -26.25 24.54
CA ALA A 30 -8.50 -26.77 25.73
C ALA A 30 -7.92 -25.61 26.56
N PRO A 31 -8.08 -25.65 27.89
CA PRO A 31 -7.37 -24.72 28.77
C PRO A 31 -5.89 -25.10 28.84
N VAL A 32 -5.01 -24.11 28.76
CA VAL A 32 -3.57 -24.25 28.88
C VAL A 32 -3.05 -23.14 29.79
N GLN A 33 -2.14 -23.46 30.69
CA GLN A 33 -1.47 -22.49 31.54
C GLN A 33 -0.01 -22.38 31.12
N LEU A 34 0.47 -21.17 30.85
CA LEU A 34 1.84 -20.90 30.43
C LEU A 34 2.45 -19.79 31.27
N ILE A 35 3.77 -19.84 31.48
CA ILE A 35 4.51 -18.74 32.12
C ILE A 35 4.99 -17.78 31.04
N TYR A 36 4.55 -16.52 31.11
CA TYR A 36 4.90 -15.49 30.13
C TYR A 36 6.42 -15.23 30.09
N GLY A 37 6.97 -15.20 28.87
CA GLY A 37 8.41 -14.97 28.63
C GLY A 37 9.31 -16.14 29.05
N SER A 38 8.73 -17.32 29.29
CA SER A 38 9.50 -18.56 29.49
C SER A 38 9.78 -19.27 28.17
N ASN A 39 10.76 -20.18 28.16
CA ASN A 39 11.00 -21.04 27.00
C ASN A 39 9.77 -21.89 26.62
N GLU A 40 8.88 -22.17 27.57
CA GLU A 40 7.64 -22.90 27.32
C GLU A 40 6.66 -22.05 26.50
N TRP A 41 6.56 -20.75 26.82
CA TRP A 41 5.75 -19.79 26.08
C TRP A 41 6.19 -19.71 24.62
N ASP A 42 7.48 -19.46 24.38
CA ASP A 42 8.01 -19.32 23.03
C ASP A 42 7.80 -20.61 22.22
N ARG A 43 8.15 -21.77 22.80
CA ARG A 43 7.95 -23.07 22.13
C ARG A 43 6.49 -23.38 21.85
N PHE A 44 5.58 -22.98 22.74
CA PHE A 44 4.15 -23.19 22.54
C PHE A 44 3.65 -22.43 21.30
N PHE A 45 4.00 -21.15 21.17
CA PHE A 45 3.61 -20.34 20.03
C PHE A 45 4.38 -20.71 18.75
N ASP A 46 5.65 -21.09 18.82
CA ASP A 46 6.41 -21.56 17.65
C ASP A 46 5.79 -22.83 17.05
N ASN A 47 5.33 -23.76 17.90
CA ASN A 47 4.73 -25.02 17.48
C ASN A 47 3.21 -24.94 17.28
N ARG A 48 2.59 -23.75 17.37
CA ARG A 48 1.12 -23.60 17.30
C ARG A 48 0.50 -24.23 16.06
N VAL A 49 1.13 -24.03 14.89
CA VAL A 49 0.65 -24.56 13.61
C VAL A 49 0.75 -26.08 13.56
N LEU A 50 1.86 -26.65 14.05
CA LEU A 50 2.07 -28.09 14.13
C LEU A 50 1.06 -28.76 15.08
N ASN A 51 0.73 -28.07 16.18
CA ASN A 51 -0.26 -28.51 17.16
C ASN A 51 -1.72 -28.29 16.69
N GLY A 52 -1.92 -27.75 15.49
CA GLY A 52 -3.25 -27.48 14.92
C GLY A 52 -4.02 -26.37 15.64
N ILE A 53 -3.32 -25.50 16.38
CA ILE A 53 -3.90 -24.38 17.11
C ILE A 53 -4.16 -23.23 16.13
N SER A 54 -5.40 -22.76 16.09
CA SER A 54 -5.84 -21.68 15.20
C SER A 54 -6.09 -20.36 15.89
N LYS A 55 -6.38 -20.38 17.20
CA LYS A 55 -6.64 -19.19 18.01
C LYS A 55 -6.35 -19.50 19.48
N ALA A 56 -5.97 -18.49 20.25
CA ALA A 56 -5.97 -18.56 21.70
C ALA A 56 -6.62 -17.30 22.31
N THR A 57 -7.26 -17.46 23.44
CA THR A 57 -7.88 -16.38 24.20
C THR A 57 -7.37 -16.41 25.64
N VAL A 58 -6.91 -15.27 26.15
CA VAL A 58 -6.48 -15.10 27.53
C VAL A 58 -7.73 -15.03 28.39
N GLU A 59 -7.91 -16.03 29.25
CA GLU A 59 -9.03 -16.04 30.21
C GLU A 59 -8.66 -15.27 31.46
N ARG A 60 -7.48 -15.54 32.01
CA ARG A 60 -6.98 -14.95 33.26
C ARG A 60 -5.46 -14.93 33.25
N ALA A 61 -4.85 -14.05 34.03
CA ALA A 61 -3.42 -14.09 34.24
C ALA A 61 -3.05 -13.53 35.62
N PHE A 62 -1.97 -14.04 36.21
CA PHE A 62 -1.62 -13.79 37.62
C PHE A 62 -0.16 -13.39 37.79
N TYR A 63 0.10 -12.45 38.70
CA TYR A 63 1.43 -12.01 39.11
C TYR A 63 2.07 -13.01 40.10
N LEU A 64 3.03 -13.81 39.64
CA LEU A 64 3.70 -14.82 40.48
C LEU A 64 4.64 -14.22 41.53
N ASP A 65 5.01 -12.95 41.39
CA ASP A 65 5.86 -12.21 42.33
C ASP A 65 5.08 -11.52 43.46
N LYS A 66 3.74 -11.55 43.41
CA LYS A 66 2.86 -10.97 44.41
C LYS A 66 1.92 -12.01 45.05
N PRO A 67 2.45 -12.94 45.86
CA PRO A 67 1.62 -13.89 46.57
C PRO A 67 0.95 -13.25 47.78
N ASN A 68 -0.35 -13.42 47.89
CA ASN A 68 -1.12 -13.30 49.11
C ASN A 68 -0.72 -14.45 50.06
N LYS A 69 -0.21 -14.10 51.25
CA LYS A 69 0.30 -15.09 52.21
C LYS A 69 -0.81 -15.74 53.05
N ASP A 70 -2.01 -15.15 53.02
CA ASP A 70 -3.16 -15.60 53.81
C ASP A 70 -3.95 -16.70 53.09
N ILE A 71 -3.65 -16.94 51.81
CA ILE A 71 -4.30 -17.95 50.97
C ILE A 71 -3.39 -19.19 50.86
N PRO A 72 -3.96 -20.42 50.93
CA PRO A 72 -3.19 -21.66 50.82
C PRO A 72 -2.28 -21.70 49.59
N VAL A 73 -1.10 -22.31 49.73
CA VAL A 73 -0.10 -22.46 48.67
C VAL A 73 -0.67 -23.12 47.41
N GLU A 74 -1.66 -23.99 47.57
CA GLU A 74 -2.29 -24.77 46.52
C GLU A 74 -3.40 -24.01 45.77
N SER A 75 -3.83 -22.83 46.26
CA SER A 75 -4.92 -22.07 45.62
C SER A 75 -4.39 -21.11 44.53
N LEU A 76 -5.09 -21.07 43.39
CA LEU A 76 -4.85 -20.13 42.30
C LEU A 76 -5.10 -18.67 42.72
N GLU A 77 -6.01 -18.44 43.67
CA GLU A 77 -6.34 -17.11 44.21
C GLU A 77 -5.21 -16.50 45.04
N ARG A 78 -4.15 -17.28 45.28
CA ARG A 78 -2.98 -16.81 46.02
C ARG A 78 -2.28 -15.65 45.33
N TYR A 79 -2.39 -15.51 44.02
CA TYR A 79 -1.66 -14.48 43.28
C TYR A 79 -2.59 -13.36 42.83
N GLU A 80 -2.07 -12.12 42.79
CA GLU A 80 -2.82 -10.98 42.27
C GLU A 80 -3.17 -11.21 40.79
N GLU A 81 -4.46 -11.22 40.48
CA GLU A 81 -4.96 -11.30 39.11
C GLU A 81 -4.76 -9.98 38.37
N LEU A 82 -4.40 -10.05 37.09
CA LEU A 82 -4.26 -8.89 36.22
C LEU A 82 -5.61 -8.20 36.01
N ASN A 83 -5.57 -6.88 35.92
CA ASN A 83 -6.78 -6.12 35.59
C ASN A 83 -7.19 -6.35 34.14
N GLU A 84 -8.46 -6.12 33.81
CA GLU A 84 -9.01 -6.30 32.45
C GLU A 84 -8.21 -5.58 31.36
N LYS A 85 -7.69 -4.38 31.65
CA LYS A 85 -6.85 -3.61 30.72
C LYS A 85 -5.53 -4.31 30.40
N GLU A 86 -4.92 -4.95 31.39
CA GLU A 86 -3.64 -5.64 31.22
C GLU A 86 -3.85 -7.00 30.55
N ILE A 87 -4.98 -7.67 30.82
CA ILE A 87 -5.42 -8.86 30.09
C ILE A 87 -5.65 -8.52 28.60
N ALA A 88 -6.26 -7.38 28.28
CA ALA A 88 -6.45 -6.95 26.90
C ALA A 88 -5.11 -6.75 26.17
N LEU A 89 -4.11 -6.14 26.82
CA LEU A 89 -2.77 -6.00 26.25
C LEU A 89 -2.09 -7.35 26.01
N LEU A 90 -2.28 -8.33 26.91
CA LEU A 90 -1.79 -9.69 26.71
C LEU A 90 -2.54 -10.40 25.58
N GLN A 91 -3.86 -10.18 25.45
CA GLN A 91 -4.64 -10.71 24.34
C GLN A 91 -4.15 -10.18 23.01
N ASP A 92 -3.86 -8.88 22.90
CA ASP A 92 -3.33 -8.26 21.67
C ASP A 92 -1.98 -8.90 21.26
N GLU A 93 -1.12 -9.20 22.24
CA GLU A 93 0.14 -9.88 22.03
C GLU A 93 -0.09 -11.34 21.59
N VAL A 94 -0.97 -12.07 22.27
CA VAL A 94 -1.35 -13.45 21.90
C VAL A 94 -1.91 -13.48 20.48
N ASP A 95 -2.78 -12.55 20.12
CA ASP A 95 -3.36 -12.43 18.78
C ASP A 95 -2.29 -12.15 17.72
N SER A 96 -1.22 -11.42 18.06
CA SER A 96 -0.11 -11.16 17.14
C SER A 96 0.60 -12.43 16.67
N TYR A 97 0.64 -13.49 17.49
CA TYR A 97 1.19 -14.78 17.07
C TYR A 97 0.29 -15.49 16.05
N PHE A 98 -1.02 -15.26 16.08
CA PHE A 98 -1.99 -15.87 15.15
C PHE A 98 -2.25 -15.02 13.92
N LYS A 99 -1.91 -13.73 13.94
CA LYS A 99 -1.80 -12.93 12.73
C LYS A 99 -0.79 -13.63 11.83
N ALA A 100 -1.21 -13.95 10.61
CA ALA A 100 -0.25 -14.35 9.59
C ALA A 100 0.85 -13.27 9.59
N PRO A 101 2.15 -13.62 9.53
CA PRO A 101 3.14 -12.62 9.18
C PRO A 101 2.59 -11.94 7.93
N GLU A 102 2.48 -10.60 7.94
CA GLU A 102 2.15 -9.87 6.72
C GLU A 102 3.17 -10.38 5.72
N ALA A 103 2.74 -11.27 4.83
CA ALA A 103 3.56 -11.67 3.71
C ALA A 103 3.97 -10.34 3.10
N GLU A 104 5.28 -10.08 3.02
CA GLU A 104 5.76 -8.87 2.37
C GLU A 104 4.99 -8.80 1.06
N LEU A 105 4.07 -7.83 0.98
CA LEU A 105 3.19 -7.74 -0.17
C LEU A 105 4.13 -7.72 -1.35
N THR A 106 3.99 -8.71 -2.22
CA THR A 106 4.74 -8.71 -3.47
C THR A 106 4.54 -7.33 -4.11
N PRO A 107 5.50 -6.81 -4.90
CA PRO A 107 5.38 -5.49 -5.50
C PRO A 107 4.02 -5.23 -6.15
N ASP A 108 3.41 -6.29 -6.69
CA ASP A 108 2.09 -6.29 -7.30
C ASP A 108 0.95 -6.17 -6.28
N GLN A 109 1.02 -6.85 -5.13
CA GLN A 109 0.01 -6.71 -4.07
C GLN A 109 0.08 -5.35 -3.36
N LYS A 110 1.27 -4.73 -3.26
CA LYS A 110 1.40 -3.33 -2.81
C LYS A 110 0.71 -2.38 -3.79
N LYS A 111 0.93 -2.57 -5.09
CA LYS A 111 0.24 -1.81 -6.13
C LYS A 111 -1.27 -1.96 -6.05
N ILE A 112 -1.77 -3.18 -5.84
CA ILE A 112 -3.22 -3.42 -5.74
C ILE A 112 -3.81 -2.68 -4.53
N LYS A 113 -3.21 -2.81 -3.35
CA LYS A 113 -3.67 -2.08 -2.16
C LYS A 113 -3.64 -0.57 -2.34
N GLU A 114 -2.57 -0.04 -2.96
CA GLU A 114 -2.44 1.38 -3.26
C GLU A 114 -3.47 1.87 -4.29
N LEU A 115 -3.83 1.02 -5.26
CA LEU A 115 -4.89 1.30 -6.23
C LEU A 115 -6.28 1.22 -5.61
N GLU A 116 -6.51 0.28 -4.69
CA GLU A 116 -7.77 0.14 -3.94
C GLU A 116 -7.98 1.34 -3.01
N GLU A 117 -6.95 1.78 -2.27
CA GLU A 117 -7.01 3.00 -1.45
C GLU A 117 -7.26 4.26 -2.30
N LYS A 118 -6.64 4.35 -3.49
CA LYS A 118 -6.91 5.44 -4.45
C LYS A 118 -8.33 5.39 -5.00
N LEU A 119 -8.86 4.20 -5.26
CA LEU A 119 -10.25 4.02 -5.71
C LEU A 119 -11.24 4.41 -4.62
N GLU A 120 -11.00 4.02 -3.37
CA GLU A 120 -11.83 4.44 -2.24
C GLU A 120 -11.81 5.96 -2.02
N GLN A 121 -10.64 6.60 -2.15
CA GLN A 121 -10.54 8.08 -2.11
C GLN A 121 -11.32 8.77 -3.24
N ILE A 122 -11.30 8.20 -4.45
CA ILE A 122 -12.07 8.71 -5.60
C ILE A 122 -13.57 8.48 -5.40
N MET A 123 -13.96 7.31 -4.90
CA MET A 123 -15.38 6.95 -4.66
C MET A 123 -15.98 7.70 -3.47
N ALA A 124 -15.19 8.03 -2.45
CA ALA A 124 -15.62 8.78 -1.28
C ALA A 124 -15.89 10.28 -1.56
N GLY A 125 -15.74 10.74 -2.80
CA GLY A 125 -16.17 12.08 -3.23
C GLY A 125 -15.41 13.23 -2.59
N GLY A 126 -14.22 12.98 -2.05
CA GLY A 126 -13.47 13.94 -1.26
C GLY A 126 -11.98 14.01 -1.63
N ALA A 127 -11.61 15.15 -2.18
CA ALA A 127 -10.25 15.70 -2.30
C ALA A 127 -9.44 15.36 -3.56
N LYS A 128 -8.96 16.46 -4.16
CA LYS A 128 -8.05 16.56 -5.29
C LYS A 128 -6.86 15.63 -5.09
N VAL A 129 -6.67 14.71 -6.03
CA VAL A 129 -5.44 13.94 -6.16
C VAL A 129 -4.32 14.92 -6.57
N GLU A 130 -3.57 15.45 -5.60
CA GLU A 130 -2.19 15.85 -5.87
C GLU A 130 -1.44 14.57 -6.19
N GLN A 131 -1.28 14.30 -7.48
CA GLN A 131 -0.47 13.20 -7.98
C GLN A 131 0.99 13.47 -7.62
N VAL A 132 1.44 13.01 -6.44
CA VAL A 132 2.85 12.74 -6.22
C VAL A 132 3.17 11.42 -6.92
N VAL A 133 3.28 11.48 -8.25
CA VAL A 133 3.95 10.44 -9.01
C VAL A 133 5.40 10.49 -8.53
N THR A 134 5.81 9.49 -7.76
CA THR A 134 7.23 9.29 -7.45
C THR A 134 7.93 8.76 -8.70
N THR A 135 8.06 9.58 -9.73
CA THR A 135 9.04 9.37 -10.79
C THR A 135 10.40 9.62 -10.16
N LYS A 136 11.08 8.56 -9.74
CA LYS A 136 12.52 8.60 -9.51
C LYS A 136 13.22 8.86 -10.85
N VAL A 137 13.27 10.11 -11.26
CA VAL A 137 14.34 10.67 -12.07
C VAL A 137 14.62 12.04 -11.46
N PRO A 138 15.85 12.35 -11.03
CA PRO A 138 16.16 13.69 -10.54
C PRO A 138 16.02 14.65 -11.73
N GLU A 139 14.90 15.36 -11.80
CA GLU A 139 14.68 16.40 -12.81
C GLU A 139 15.57 17.60 -12.49
N THR A 140 16.65 17.73 -13.25
CA THR A 140 17.45 18.95 -13.28
C THR A 140 16.57 20.15 -13.70
N PRO A 141 16.81 21.36 -13.17
CA PRO A 141 16.00 22.56 -13.45
C PRO A 141 15.79 22.87 -14.95
N ALA A 142 16.73 22.45 -15.81
CA ALA A 142 16.62 22.56 -17.27
C ALA A 142 15.43 21.79 -17.89
N ASN A 143 15.00 20.68 -17.26
CA ASN A 143 13.93 19.84 -17.82
C ASN A 143 12.54 20.44 -17.59
N ASN A 144 12.37 21.21 -16.51
CA ASN A 144 11.12 21.92 -16.21
C ASN A 144 10.88 23.11 -17.14
N GLU A 145 11.93 23.83 -17.51
CA GLU A 145 11.85 24.93 -18.46
C GLU A 145 11.49 24.44 -19.87
N ALA A 146 12.13 23.35 -20.32
CA ALA A 146 11.82 22.73 -21.61
C ALA A 146 10.36 22.25 -21.70
N LEU A 147 9.82 21.67 -20.61
CA LEU A 147 8.44 21.21 -20.55
C LEU A 147 7.43 22.36 -20.57
N ASN A 148 7.71 23.47 -19.87
CA ASN A 148 6.86 24.65 -19.89
C ASN A 148 6.86 25.31 -21.27
N ASN A 149 8.03 25.45 -21.90
CA ASN A 149 8.14 25.99 -23.25
C ASN A 149 7.35 25.16 -24.28
N ALA A 150 7.47 23.83 -24.23
CA ALA A 150 6.74 22.93 -25.13
C ALA A 150 5.21 23.02 -24.92
N LYS A 151 4.75 23.17 -23.67
CA LYS A 151 3.33 23.38 -23.34
C LYS A 151 2.79 24.68 -23.91
N GLU A 152 3.50 25.79 -23.73
CA GLU A 152 3.10 27.10 -24.24
C GLU A 152 3.05 27.13 -25.77
N GLN A 153 4.06 26.53 -26.43
CA GLN A 153 4.08 26.42 -27.89
C GLN A 153 2.92 25.59 -28.43
N TYR A 154 2.60 24.47 -27.78
CA TYR A 154 1.45 23.65 -28.14
C TYR A 154 0.13 24.42 -27.96
N GLU A 155 -0.07 25.08 -26.82
CA GLU A 155 -1.28 25.87 -26.54
C GLU A 155 -1.43 27.02 -27.55
N LYS A 156 -0.33 27.65 -27.96
CA LYS A 156 -0.33 28.69 -28.99
C LYS A 156 -0.74 28.18 -30.37
N LEU A 157 -0.27 27.00 -30.78
CA LEU A 157 -0.55 26.43 -32.11
C LEU A 157 -1.95 25.79 -32.20
N PHE A 158 -2.42 25.18 -31.11
CA PHE A 158 -3.67 24.40 -31.12
C PHE A 158 -4.84 25.09 -30.39
N GLY A 159 -4.60 26.22 -29.71
CA GLY A 159 -5.62 26.97 -28.95
C GLY A 159 -6.18 26.20 -27.75
N LYS A 160 -5.56 25.08 -27.38
CA LYS A 160 -5.98 24.19 -26.29
C LYS A 160 -4.77 23.58 -25.59
N LYS A 161 -4.96 23.24 -24.33
CA LYS A 161 -3.95 22.54 -23.54
C LYS A 161 -3.78 21.10 -24.03
N GLY A 162 -2.53 20.65 -24.16
CA GLY A 162 -2.21 19.25 -24.46
C GLY A 162 -2.49 18.33 -23.27
N GLY A 163 -2.18 17.03 -23.43
CA GLY A 163 -2.43 16.05 -22.38
C GLY A 163 -1.68 16.38 -21.08
N PRO A 164 -2.33 16.28 -19.90
CA PRO A 164 -1.75 16.73 -18.62
C PRO A 164 -0.51 15.94 -18.18
N LEU A 165 -0.28 14.77 -18.78
CA LEU A 165 0.83 13.86 -18.49
C LEU A 165 1.79 13.69 -19.67
N TRP A 166 1.74 14.57 -20.67
CA TRP A 166 2.59 14.45 -21.85
C TRP A 166 4.04 14.85 -21.55
N THR A 167 4.98 14.11 -22.12
CA THR A 167 6.41 14.44 -22.09
C THR A 167 6.76 15.53 -23.10
N VAL A 168 7.93 16.16 -22.95
CA VAL A 168 8.46 17.17 -23.90
C VAL A 168 8.45 16.62 -25.34
N GLU A 169 8.89 15.37 -25.52
CA GLU A 169 8.91 14.68 -26.82
C GLU A 169 7.52 14.52 -27.43
N GLN A 170 6.50 14.22 -26.60
CA GLN A 170 5.12 14.08 -27.07
C GLN A 170 4.51 15.42 -27.48
N TYR A 171 4.84 16.50 -26.77
CA TYR A 171 4.46 17.85 -27.17
C TYR A 171 5.15 18.25 -28.48
N ASN A 172 6.46 18.04 -28.60
CA ASN A 172 7.23 18.39 -29.79
C ASN A 172 6.78 17.59 -31.01
N ALA A 173 6.55 16.29 -30.89
CA ALA A 173 6.04 15.48 -31.99
C ALA A 173 4.71 16.00 -32.56
N LYS A 174 3.81 16.49 -31.69
CA LYS A 174 2.54 17.08 -32.13
C LYS A 174 2.69 18.47 -32.73
N ILE A 175 3.61 19.27 -32.19
CA ILE A 175 3.97 20.57 -32.74
C ILE A 175 4.55 20.39 -34.16
N ASP A 176 5.52 19.49 -34.31
CA ASP A 176 6.19 19.21 -35.58
C ASP A 176 5.23 18.65 -36.62
N GLU A 177 4.32 17.75 -36.23
CA GLU A 177 3.27 17.23 -37.11
C GLU A 177 2.38 18.35 -37.66
N LYS A 178 2.02 19.33 -36.83
CA LYS A 178 1.20 20.48 -37.22
C LYS A 178 1.97 21.45 -38.12
N LEU A 179 3.21 21.78 -37.76
CA LEU A 179 4.06 22.66 -38.57
C LEU A 179 4.34 22.05 -39.94
N LEU A 180 4.57 20.73 -40.02
CA LEU A 180 4.75 20.02 -41.28
C LEU A 180 3.48 20.04 -42.14
N ALA A 181 2.31 19.85 -41.54
CA ALA A 181 1.05 19.95 -42.26
C ALA A 181 0.82 21.36 -42.82
N ASP A 182 1.07 22.40 -42.01
CA ASP A 182 0.90 23.80 -42.42
C ASP A 182 1.91 24.18 -43.52
N ALA A 183 3.17 23.70 -43.43
CA ALA A 183 4.17 23.91 -44.47
C ALA A 183 3.82 23.19 -45.78
N ARG A 184 3.22 21.99 -45.72
CA ARG A 184 2.74 21.26 -46.90
C ARG A 184 1.59 21.98 -47.59
N GLU A 185 0.65 22.54 -46.82
CA GLU A 185 -0.45 23.33 -47.36
C GLU A 185 0.07 24.61 -48.05
N GLU A 186 1.04 25.28 -47.44
CA GLU A 186 1.68 26.46 -48.02
C GLU A 186 2.48 26.14 -49.29
N TYR A 187 3.19 25.00 -49.32
CA TYR A 187 3.87 24.51 -50.51
C TYR A 187 2.88 24.25 -51.65
N GLU A 188 1.78 23.54 -51.38
CA GLU A 188 0.74 23.28 -52.39
C GLU A 188 0.13 24.58 -52.91
N ARG A 189 -0.08 25.58 -52.04
CA ARG A 189 -0.55 26.91 -52.43
C ARG A 189 0.40 27.64 -53.36
N LEU A 190 1.70 27.60 -53.09
CA LEU A 190 2.71 28.34 -53.87
C LEU A 190 3.13 27.62 -55.15
N PHE A 191 3.19 26.29 -55.15
CA PHE A 191 3.67 25.48 -56.27
C PHE A 191 2.56 24.84 -57.10
N GLY A 192 1.32 24.79 -56.60
CA GLY A 192 0.17 24.19 -57.30
C GLY A 192 0.22 22.67 -57.34
N GLU A 193 1.15 22.04 -56.62
CA GLU A 193 1.32 20.61 -56.51
C GLU A 193 1.66 20.22 -55.06
N LYS A 194 1.33 18.99 -54.68
CA LYS A 194 1.60 18.50 -53.34
C LYS A 194 3.09 18.29 -53.13
N ALA A 195 3.59 18.69 -51.96
CA ALA A 195 4.93 18.34 -51.53
C ALA A 195 5.07 16.82 -51.41
N ASP A 196 6.22 16.29 -51.83
CA ASP A 196 6.56 14.88 -51.67
C ASP A 196 6.51 14.49 -50.18
N ASP A 197 5.84 13.38 -49.87
CA ASP A 197 5.63 12.88 -48.51
C ASP A 197 6.94 12.53 -47.78
N THR A 198 8.03 12.36 -48.53
CA THR A 198 9.37 12.08 -47.99
C THR A 198 10.14 13.32 -47.55
N LEU A 199 9.65 14.53 -47.87
CA LEU A 199 10.32 15.78 -47.51
C LEU A 199 10.10 16.13 -46.04
N THR A 200 11.18 16.55 -45.38
CA THR A 200 11.15 17.04 -44.00
C THR A 200 10.63 18.48 -43.93
N LEU A 201 10.29 18.95 -42.72
CA LEU A 201 9.83 20.33 -42.50
C LEU A 201 10.86 21.36 -43.00
N GLU A 202 12.15 21.07 -42.78
CA GLU A 202 13.26 21.92 -43.20
C GLU A 202 13.34 22.01 -44.74
N ASP A 203 13.25 20.88 -45.44
CA ASP A 203 13.30 20.83 -46.90
C ASP A 203 12.14 21.60 -47.55
N ILE A 204 10.93 21.47 -46.99
CA ILE A 204 9.73 22.16 -47.50
C ILE A 204 9.86 23.67 -47.27
N THR A 205 10.31 24.08 -46.09
CA THR A 205 10.47 25.49 -45.74
C THR A 205 11.57 26.17 -46.57
N LEU A 206 12.67 25.46 -46.87
CA LEU A 206 13.74 25.96 -47.73
C LEU A 206 13.22 26.22 -49.15
N LYS A 207 12.48 25.27 -49.73
CA LYS A 207 11.86 25.44 -51.06
C LYS A 207 10.82 26.57 -51.11
N ILE A 208 10.02 26.73 -50.06
CA ILE A 208 9.07 27.86 -49.95
C ILE A 208 9.83 29.18 -49.98
N ASN A 209 10.91 29.31 -49.21
CA ASN A 209 11.71 30.53 -49.13
C ASN A 209 12.47 30.86 -50.43
N GLU A 210 12.89 29.85 -51.20
CA GLU A 210 13.55 30.08 -52.50
C GLU A 210 12.60 30.64 -53.58
N LYS A 211 11.29 30.50 -53.39
CA LYS A 211 10.27 30.94 -54.34
C LYS A 211 9.67 32.32 -54.03
N GLN A 212 9.79 32.77 -52.78
CA GLN A 212 9.36 34.10 -52.33
C GLN A 212 10.37 35.18 -52.73
#